data_AF-A0A7J3W8H6-F1
#
_entry.id   AF-A0A7J3W8H6-F1
#
_cell.length_a   1.000
_cell.length_b   1.000
_cell.length_c   1.000
_cell.angle_alpha   90.00
_cell.angle_beta   90.00
_cell.angle_gamma   90.00
#
_symmetry.space_group_name_H-M   'P 1'
#
loop_
_entity.id
_entity.type
_entity.pdbx_description
1 polymer ?
#
loop_
_entity_poly.entity_id
_entity_poly.type
_entity_poly.pdbx_seq_one_letter_code
_entity_poly.pdbx_strand_id
1 'polypeptide(L)'
;MRKLSIYLLSTLLLIVTLSILTNSSIAYTVESIKIYGRVEDHYTSEPVYNASIIAIPWRGSVEEKYFQTYTDSSGFYELLLPMYDRYGARCEYVVYVLHRDDSTGLIDYVPAVYPEDVSKGGVRESREINFRLVPGASIEIYPKQKSDIWYILSKTAPSWYLLTIVDASTLETPNLPNSAVIIYGEPPIYTVKQRLGIYGADIQFLSSRGLFMKNLVVVPADTPIYLMAKMEFRNERTMRKEILPVLISFRGSPFTLKKGECISFDIRGHVYKLSTDAIEVLSRDLERRFVQAEEEGFYLGAEREDFRDRVLSNVESAKHLLPPINFNPTDSDLDAVRFQFIEEAYFNFRLLENRLVTMRILAQSHSTFYPLFFAVFSVAV
;
A
#
# COMPACT_ATOMS: atom_id res chain seq x y z
N MET A 1 -58.52 4.92 -63.76
CA MET A 1 -57.17 4.51 -63.33
C MET A 1 -56.50 5.46 -62.32
N ARG A 2 -56.62 6.79 -62.44
CA ARG A 2 -56.00 7.75 -61.48
C ARG A 2 -56.44 7.64 -60.01
N LYS A 3 -57.71 7.32 -59.72
CA LYS A 3 -58.20 7.19 -58.33
C LYS A 3 -57.65 5.95 -57.60
N LEU A 4 -57.44 4.84 -58.32
CA LEU A 4 -56.94 3.58 -57.74
C LEU A 4 -55.48 3.73 -57.26
N SER A 5 -54.67 4.50 -57.99
CA SER A 5 -53.27 4.79 -57.66
C SER A 5 -53.12 5.65 -56.40
N ILE A 6 -54.06 6.55 -56.12
CA ILE A 6 -54.02 7.41 -54.92
C ILE A 6 -54.35 6.60 -53.66
N TYR A 7 -55.35 5.70 -53.75
CA TYR A 7 -55.66 4.81 -52.63
C TYR A 7 -54.50 3.87 -52.31
N LEU A 8 -53.85 3.30 -53.33
CA LEU A 8 -52.70 2.41 -53.15
C LEU A 8 -51.49 3.13 -52.52
N LEU A 9 -51.26 4.38 -52.92
CA LEU A 9 -50.19 5.21 -52.33
C LEU A 9 -50.51 5.58 -50.88
N SER A 10 -51.77 5.89 -50.57
CA SER A 10 -52.20 6.21 -49.20
C SER A 10 -52.12 5.01 -48.26
N THR A 11 -52.46 3.81 -48.74
CA THR A 11 -52.33 2.58 -47.94
C THR A 11 -50.87 2.20 -47.75
N LEU A 12 -50.01 2.39 -48.75
CA LEU A 12 -48.58 2.16 -48.61
C LEU A 12 -47.95 3.12 -47.60
N LEU A 13 -48.34 4.41 -47.64
CA LEU A 13 -47.88 5.42 -46.69
C LEU A 13 -48.38 5.15 -45.27
N LEU A 14 -49.62 4.65 -45.12
CA LEU A 14 -50.16 4.22 -43.84
C LEU A 14 -49.38 3.03 -43.28
N ILE A 15 -49.05 2.03 -44.12
CA ILE A 15 -48.27 0.86 -43.69
C ILE A 15 -46.83 1.25 -43.33
N VAL A 16 -46.21 2.18 -44.06
CA VAL A 16 -44.86 2.69 -43.75
C VAL A 16 -44.84 3.54 -42.48
N THR A 17 -45.88 4.35 -42.24
CA THR A 17 -45.99 5.12 -40.99
C THR A 17 -46.35 4.24 -39.80
N LEU A 18 -47.15 3.19 -40.00
CA LEU A 18 -47.39 2.16 -38.98
C LEU A 18 -46.12 1.38 -38.66
N SER A 19 -45.29 1.02 -39.64
CA SER A 19 -44.04 0.31 -39.38
C SER A 19 -42.98 1.17 -38.67
N ILE A 20 -43.03 2.49 -38.83
CA ILE A 20 -42.19 3.44 -38.06
C ILE A 20 -42.71 3.59 -36.61
N LEU A 21 -44.03 3.51 -36.40
CA LEU A 21 -44.66 3.55 -35.06
C LEU A 21 -44.61 2.20 -34.33
N THR A 22 -44.50 1.08 -35.05
CA THR A 22 -44.29 -0.27 -34.50
C THR A 22 -42.80 -0.63 -34.35
N ASN A 23 -41.90 0.35 -34.33
CA ASN A 23 -40.76 0.26 -33.42
C ASN A 23 -41.29 0.40 -31.99
N SER A 24 -42.11 -0.59 -31.62
CA SER A 24 -42.36 -1.00 -30.26
C SER A 24 -41.03 -0.88 -29.54
N SER A 25 -41.03 -0.02 -28.54
CA SER A 25 -40.28 -0.21 -27.32
C SER A 25 -40.12 -1.71 -27.07
N ILE A 26 -39.00 -2.25 -27.54
CA ILE A 26 -38.41 -3.42 -26.92
C ILE A 26 -38.17 -2.91 -25.52
N ALA A 27 -39.08 -3.25 -24.61
CA ALA A 27 -38.75 -3.27 -23.21
C ALA A 27 -37.60 -4.27 -23.14
N TYR A 28 -36.37 -3.77 -23.31
CA TYR A 28 -35.19 -4.46 -22.87
C TYR A 28 -35.47 -4.63 -21.38
N THR A 29 -35.94 -5.81 -20.99
CA THR A 29 -35.76 -6.27 -19.63
C THR A 29 -34.26 -6.24 -19.45
N VAL A 30 -33.76 -5.15 -18.88
CA VAL A 30 -32.35 -5.00 -18.55
C VAL A 30 -32.10 -6.11 -17.56
N GLU A 31 -31.53 -7.22 -18.05
CA GLU A 31 -31.14 -8.32 -17.20
C GLU A 31 -30.28 -7.72 -16.09
N SER A 32 -30.69 -7.95 -14.85
CA SER A 32 -30.09 -7.34 -13.68
C SER A 32 -29.64 -8.40 -12.71
N ILE A 33 -28.50 -8.15 -12.08
CA ILE A 33 -27.97 -8.91 -10.97
C ILE A 33 -28.52 -8.26 -9.70
N LYS A 34 -29.31 -9.02 -8.94
CA LYS A 34 -29.82 -8.63 -7.63
C LYS A 34 -28.89 -9.14 -6.55
N ILE A 35 -28.19 -8.24 -5.87
CA ILE A 35 -27.42 -8.54 -4.66
C ILE A 35 -28.21 -8.05 -3.46
N TYR A 36 -28.46 -8.92 -2.50
CA TYR A 36 -29.20 -8.58 -1.28
C TYR A 36 -28.64 -9.33 -0.08
N GLY A 37 -29.02 -8.94 1.12
CA GLY A 37 -28.59 -9.63 2.34
C GLY A 37 -28.71 -8.74 3.56
N ARG A 38 -28.05 -9.14 4.65
CA ARG A 38 -28.02 -8.42 5.92
C ARG A 38 -26.60 -8.08 6.34
N VAL A 39 -26.48 -6.96 7.04
CA VAL A 39 -25.27 -6.55 7.75
C VAL A 39 -25.56 -6.59 9.23
N GLU A 40 -24.76 -7.35 9.96
CA GLU A 40 -24.90 -7.56 11.40
C GLU A 40 -23.57 -7.33 12.09
N ASP A 41 -23.61 -6.91 13.36
CA ASP A 41 -22.44 -6.86 14.21
C ASP A 41 -21.98 -8.29 14.55
N HIS A 42 -20.69 -8.55 14.40
CA HIS A 42 -20.13 -9.89 14.52
C HIS A 42 -20.29 -10.50 15.93
N TYR A 43 -20.25 -9.68 16.98
CA TYR A 43 -20.25 -10.14 18.35
C TYR A 43 -21.65 -10.17 18.96
N THR A 44 -22.48 -9.18 18.65
CA THR A 44 -23.83 -9.03 19.21
C THR A 44 -24.92 -9.63 18.32
N SER A 45 -24.62 -9.87 17.03
CA SER A 45 -25.60 -10.23 16.00
C SER A 45 -26.71 -9.19 15.81
N GLU A 46 -26.52 -7.96 16.31
CA GLU A 46 -27.47 -6.88 16.11
C GLU A 46 -27.36 -6.34 14.67
N PRO A 47 -28.49 -5.92 14.07
CA PRO A 47 -28.47 -5.35 12.72
C PRO A 47 -27.70 -4.02 12.70
N VAL A 48 -26.84 -3.84 11.70
CA VAL A 48 -26.13 -2.58 11.46
C VAL A 48 -26.94 -1.72 10.50
N TYR A 49 -27.60 -0.70 11.03
CA TYR A 49 -28.34 0.31 10.27
C TYR A 49 -27.39 1.24 9.49
N ASN A 50 -27.85 1.79 8.36
CA ASN A 50 -27.15 2.81 7.57
C ASN A 50 -25.72 2.44 7.11
N ALA A 51 -25.39 1.15 7.04
CA ALA A 51 -24.13 0.69 6.46
C ALA A 51 -24.16 0.90 4.94
N SER A 52 -23.14 1.55 4.41
CA SER A 52 -22.94 1.75 2.98
C SER A 52 -22.52 0.46 2.30
N ILE A 53 -23.36 -0.03 1.39
CA ILE A 53 -23.05 -1.15 0.50
C ILE A 53 -22.59 -0.59 -0.83
N ILE A 54 -21.38 -0.91 -1.26
CA ILE A 54 -20.75 -0.36 -2.45
C ILE A 54 -20.35 -1.48 -3.39
N ALA A 55 -20.99 -1.57 -4.55
CA ALA A 55 -20.60 -2.51 -5.61
C ALA A 55 -19.75 -1.81 -6.67
N ILE A 56 -18.54 -2.32 -6.89
CA ILE A 56 -17.59 -1.79 -7.87
C ILE A 56 -17.52 -2.77 -9.05
N PRO A 57 -17.74 -2.30 -10.30
CA PRO A 57 -17.47 -3.11 -11.49
C PRO A 57 -15.99 -3.50 -11.55
N TRP A 58 -15.72 -4.80 -11.41
CA TRP A 58 -14.40 -5.41 -11.50
C TRP A 58 -14.06 -5.81 -12.94
N ARG A 59 -15.05 -6.31 -13.67
CA ARG A 59 -14.97 -6.59 -15.11
C ARG A 59 -16.26 -6.15 -15.78
N GLY A 60 -16.14 -5.66 -17.01
CA GLY A 60 -17.21 -5.02 -17.76
C GLY A 60 -16.99 -3.52 -17.88
N SER A 61 -17.33 -2.98 -19.05
CA SER A 61 -17.25 -1.56 -19.38
C SER A 61 -18.54 -0.84 -19.00
N VAL A 62 -18.78 -0.72 -17.70
CA VAL A 62 -19.91 0.02 -17.13
C VAL A 62 -19.54 1.49 -17.02
N GLU A 63 -20.47 2.40 -17.30
CA GLU A 63 -20.22 3.85 -17.22
C GLU A 63 -20.07 4.31 -15.77
N GLU A 64 -20.88 3.74 -14.88
CA GLU A 64 -20.85 3.99 -13.46
C GLU A 64 -19.55 3.47 -12.83
N LYS A 65 -18.91 4.33 -12.03
CA LYS A 65 -17.69 3.95 -11.31
C LYS A 65 -17.97 2.97 -10.16
N TYR A 66 -19.17 3.02 -9.60
CA TYR A 66 -19.65 2.15 -8.52
C TYR A 66 -21.16 2.36 -8.39
N PHE A 67 -21.81 1.41 -7.74
CA PHE A 67 -23.21 1.48 -7.33
C PHE A 67 -23.24 1.45 -5.81
N GLN A 68 -24.19 2.15 -5.20
CA GLN A 68 -24.29 2.25 -3.74
C GLN A 68 -25.74 2.12 -3.27
N THR A 69 -25.93 1.45 -2.15
CA THR A 69 -27.16 1.45 -1.36
C THR A 69 -26.80 1.47 0.13
N TYR A 70 -27.79 1.53 1.01
CA TYR A 70 -27.63 1.53 2.46
C TYR A 70 -28.50 0.47 3.10
N THR A 71 -28.09 -0.02 4.26
CA THR A 71 -28.93 -0.94 5.04
C THR A 71 -30.08 -0.21 5.72
N ASP A 72 -31.23 -0.87 5.81
CA ASP A 72 -32.39 -0.43 6.57
C ASP A 72 -32.22 -0.70 8.08
N SER A 73 -33.24 -0.36 8.88
CA SER A 73 -33.22 -0.54 10.34
C SER A 73 -33.12 -2.01 10.79
N SER A 74 -33.38 -2.95 9.89
CA SER A 74 -33.18 -4.39 10.12
C SER A 74 -31.82 -4.89 9.64
N GLY A 75 -30.94 -3.98 9.19
CA GLY A 75 -29.64 -4.32 8.60
C GLY A 75 -29.76 -4.88 7.18
N PHE A 76 -30.96 -4.92 6.59
CA PHE A 76 -31.18 -5.50 5.28
C PHE A 76 -30.83 -4.49 4.17
N TYR A 77 -30.30 -4.99 3.07
CA TYR A 77 -30.04 -4.20 1.87
C TYR A 77 -30.40 -4.96 0.60
N GLU A 78 -30.67 -4.19 -0.45
CA GLU A 78 -30.87 -4.68 -1.81
C GLU A 78 -30.25 -3.72 -2.82
N LEU A 79 -29.54 -4.27 -3.80
CA LEU A 79 -28.86 -3.56 -4.86
C LEU A 79 -29.10 -4.27 -6.20
N LEU A 80 -29.62 -3.52 -7.18
CA LEU A 80 -29.80 -3.98 -8.55
C LEU A 80 -28.66 -3.45 -9.41
N LEU A 81 -27.99 -4.36 -10.12
CA LEU A 81 -26.80 -4.08 -10.91
C LEU A 81 -26.98 -4.53 -12.36
N PRO A 82 -26.41 -3.83 -13.35
CA PRO A 82 -26.42 -4.29 -14.74
C PRO A 82 -25.76 -5.67 -14.89
N MET A 83 -26.42 -6.61 -15.58
CA MET A 83 -25.83 -7.93 -15.86
C MET A 83 -24.80 -7.88 -16.99
N TYR A 84 -25.00 -7.01 -17.98
CA TYR A 84 -24.09 -6.82 -19.11
C TYR A 84 -23.66 -5.36 -19.23
N ASP A 85 -22.46 -5.17 -19.75
CA ASP A 85 -21.94 -3.85 -20.10
C ASP A 85 -22.49 -3.35 -21.44
N ARG A 86 -22.09 -2.14 -21.85
CA ARG A 86 -22.54 -1.52 -23.10
C ARG A 86 -22.13 -2.29 -24.38
N TYR A 87 -21.23 -3.26 -24.26
CA TYR A 87 -20.77 -4.12 -25.36
C TYR A 87 -21.37 -5.53 -25.29
N GLY A 88 -22.30 -5.78 -24.36
CA GLY A 88 -22.89 -7.09 -24.14
C GLY A 88 -22.00 -8.07 -23.39
N ALA A 89 -20.86 -7.63 -22.83
CA ALA A 89 -20.01 -8.48 -22.00
C ALA A 89 -20.58 -8.55 -20.58
N ARG A 90 -20.57 -9.74 -19.99
CA ARG A 90 -21.10 -9.94 -18.64
C ARG A 90 -20.28 -9.19 -17.59
N CYS A 91 -20.96 -8.46 -16.73
CA CYS A 91 -20.34 -7.69 -15.65
C CYS A 91 -19.99 -8.59 -14.46
N GLU A 92 -18.91 -8.22 -13.76
CA GLU A 92 -18.52 -8.82 -12.48
C GLU A 92 -18.34 -7.72 -11.45
N TYR A 93 -18.84 -7.92 -10.23
CA TYR A 93 -18.80 -6.91 -9.18
C TYR A 93 -18.02 -7.38 -7.95
N VAL A 94 -17.38 -6.43 -7.27
CA VAL A 94 -16.85 -6.60 -5.92
C VAL A 94 -17.67 -5.72 -4.99
N VAL A 95 -18.18 -6.28 -3.91
CA VAL A 95 -19.09 -5.62 -2.98
C VAL A 95 -18.37 -5.32 -1.68
N TYR A 96 -18.28 -4.05 -1.32
CA TYR A 96 -17.77 -3.59 -0.04
C TYR A 96 -18.90 -3.18 0.88
N VAL A 97 -18.68 -3.31 2.18
CA VAL A 97 -19.51 -2.72 3.22
C VAL A 97 -18.64 -1.83 4.09
N LEU A 98 -19.10 -0.59 4.30
CA LEU A 98 -18.51 0.36 5.22
C LEU A 98 -19.61 0.95 6.09
N HIS A 99 -19.32 1.14 7.36
CA HIS A 99 -20.20 1.91 8.23
C HIS A 99 -19.42 3.09 8.79
N ARG A 100 -20.11 4.21 8.93
CA ARG A 100 -19.63 5.40 9.61
C ARG A 100 -20.67 5.76 10.63
N ASP A 101 -20.23 6.11 11.83
CA ASP A 101 -21.12 6.61 12.85
C ASP A 101 -21.73 7.95 12.39
N ASP A 102 -23.05 8.05 12.41
CA ASP A 102 -23.79 9.21 11.87
C ASP A 102 -23.47 10.52 12.63
N SER A 103 -23.07 10.42 13.90
CA SER A 103 -22.83 11.58 14.77
C SER A 103 -21.42 12.16 14.59
N THR A 104 -20.43 11.29 14.40
CA THR A 104 -19.01 11.66 14.29
C THR A 104 -18.50 11.67 12.86
N GLY A 105 -19.16 10.96 11.94
CA GLY A 105 -18.70 10.71 10.57
C GLY A 105 -17.48 9.78 10.49
N LEU A 106 -17.03 9.21 11.60
CA LEU A 106 -15.86 8.33 11.68
C LEU A 106 -16.23 6.88 11.39
N ILE A 107 -15.27 6.11 10.89
CA ILE A 107 -15.45 4.67 10.70
C ILE A 107 -15.36 3.98 12.07
N ASP A 108 -16.43 3.26 12.40
CA ASP A 108 -16.66 2.57 13.68
C ASP A 108 -16.86 1.05 13.50
N TYR A 109 -16.72 0.54 12.28
CA TYR A 109 -16.64 -0.89 11.95
C TYR A 109 -15.52 -1.15 10.96
N VAL A 110 -14.82 -2.28 11.11
CA VAL A 110 -13.85 -2.76 10.12
C VAL A 110 -14.58 -3.01 8.79
N PRO A 111 -14.17 -2.41 7.67
CA PRO A 111 -14.79 -2.64 6.37
C PRO A 111 -14.75 -4.12 6.00
N ALA A 112 -15.75 -4.57 5.23
CA ALA A 112 -15.79 -5.93 4.71
C ALA A 112 -15.95 -5.94 3.19
N VAL A 113 -15.51 -7.03 2.55
CA VAL A 113 -15.57 -7.21 1.10
C VAL A 113 -16.03 -8.61 0.73
N TYR A 114 -16.75 -8.71 -0.38
CA TYR A 114 -17.11 -9.95 -1.03
C TYR A 114 -16.93 -9.85 -2.56
N PRO A 115 -16.32 -10.84 -3.21
CA PRO A 115 -15.60 -11.95 -2.59
C PRO A 115 -14.30 -11.48 -1.93
N GLU A 116 -13.85 -12.19 -0.90
CA GLU A 116 -12.57 -11.92 -0.22
C GLU A 116 -11.39 -11.96 -1.21
N ASP A 117 -11.37 -12.96 -2.08
CA ASP A 117 -10.34 -13.14 -3.12
C ASP A 117 -10.94 -12.90 -4.52
N VAL A 118 -10.82 -11.66 -4.98
CA VAL A 118 -11.32 -11.18 -6.28
C VAL A 118 -10.71 -11.93 -7.49
N SER A 119 -9.60 -12.62 -7.29
CA SER A 119 -8.97 -13.43 -8.36
C SER A 119 -9.78 -14.62 -8.81
N LYS A 120 -10.62 -15.13 -7.90
CA LYS A 120 -11.54 -16.23 -8.18
C LYS A 120 -12.77 -15.76 -8.98
N GLY A 121 -12.80 -14.47 -9.35
CA GLY A 121 -13.89 -13.81 -10.06
C GLY A 121 -14.71 -12.93 -9.11
N GLY A 122 -15.44 -11.97 -9.67
CA GLY A 122 -16.42 -11.16 -8.94
C GLY A 122 -17.80 -11.82 -8.90
N VAL A 123 -18.78 -11.11 -8.35
CA VAL A 123 -20.19 -11.48 -8.37
C VAL A 123 -20.76 -11.31 -9.77
N ARG A 124 -21.26 -12.40 -10.35
CA ARG A 124 -21.77 -12.49 -11.74
C ARG A 124 -23.27 -12.78 -11.84
N GLU A 125 -23.88 -13.12 -10.71
CA GLU A 125 -25.24 -13.65 -10.60
C GLU A 125 -25.92 -13.10 -9.37
N SER A 126 -27.25 -13.00 -9.45
CA SER A 126 -28.08 -12.61 -8.32
C SER A 126 -27.85 -13.55 -7.16
N ARG A 127 -27.54 -13.00 -5.98
CA ARG A 127 -27.22 -13.81 -4.81
C ARG A 127 -27.39 -13.05 -3.51
N GLU A 128 -27.64 -13.82 -2.46
CA GLU A 128 -27.59 -13.34 -1.09
C GLU A 128 -26.12 -13.24 -0.62
N ILE A 129 -25.76 -12.10 -0.02
CA ILE A 129 -24.45 -11.86 0.59
C ILE A 129 -24.68 -11.24 1.95
N ASN A 130 -24.32 -11.96 3.02
CA ASN A 130 -24.44 -11.46 4.38
C ASN A 130 -23.06 -11.04 4.89
N PHE A 131 -23.02 -9.90 5.59
CA PHE A 131 -21.79 -9.35 6.18
C PHE A 131 -21.90 -9.34 7.69
N ARG A 132 -20.81 -9.77 8.35
CA ARG A 132 -20.63 -9.64 9.79
C ARG A 132 -19.50 -8.66 10.05
N LEU A 133 -19.84 -7.47 10.51
CA LEU A 133 -18.87 -6.41 10.74
C LEU A 133 -18.33 -6.48 12.16
N VAL A 134 -17.02 -6.34 12.29
CA VAL A 134 -16.36 -6.25 13.59
C VAL A 134 -16.29 -4.79 13.98
N PRO A 135 -16.68 -4.40 15.21
CA PRO A 135 -16.45 -3.05 15.75
C PRO A 135 -15.02 -2.59 15.46
N GLY A 136 -14.88 -1.36 14.96
CA GLY A 136 -13.63 -0.86 14.42
C GLY A 136 -13.25 0.51 14.97
N ALA A 137 -11.97 0.82 14.83
CA ALA A 137 -11.36 2.11 15.12
C ALA A 137 -10.40 2.49 14.00
N SER A 138 -10.10 3.77 13.85
CA SER A 138 -9.32 4.30 12.73
C SER A 138 -7.93 4.77 13.17
N ILE A 139 -6.92 4.48 12.34
CA ILE A 139 -5.56 4.99 12.47
C ILE A 139 -5.23 5.74 11.17
N GLU A 140 -5.11 7.06 11.25
CA GLU A 140 -4.62 7.88 10.14
C GLU A 140 -3.09 7.88 10.13
N ILE A 141 -2.52 7.34 9.06
CA ILE A 141 -1.08 7.16 8.89
C ILE A 141 -0.45 8.41 8.27
N TYR A 142 0.68 8.82 8.85
CA TYR A 142 1.57 9.84 8.32
C TYR A 142 2.93 9.23 7.98
N PRO A 143 3.54 9.59 6.84
CA PRO A 143 3.07 10.63 5.92
C PRO A 143 1.87 10.16 5.09
N LYS A 144 0.99 11.09 4.70
CA LYS A 144 -0.25 10.76 3.96
C LYS A 144 0.02 10.26 2.55
N GLN A 145 1.12 10.72 1.94
CA GLN A 145 1.47 10.36 0.58
C GLN A 145 2.62 9.36 0.57
N LYS A 146 2.50 8.35 -0.30
CA LYS A 146 3.56 7.37 -0.54
C LYS A 146 4.89 8.03 -0.94
N SER A 147 4.85 9.18 -1.62
CA SER A 147 6.04 9.93 -2.07
C SER A 147 6.95 10.37 -0.93
N ASP A 148 6.39 10.54 0.26
CA ASP A 148 7.07 11.11 1.41
C ASP A 148 7.69 10.03 2.30
N ILE A 149 7.41 8.76 1.99
CA ILE A 149 8.04 7.61 2.61
C ILE A 149 9.44 7.45 2.02
N TRP A 150 10.44 7.60 2.86
CA TRP A 150 11.84 7.69 2.44
C TRP A 150 12.70 6.57 3.04
N TYR A 151 13.66 6.08 2.25
CA TYR A 151 14.63 5.06 2.66
C TYR A 151 16.00 5.40 2.09
N ILE A 152 17.05 5.41 2.92
CA ILE A 152 18.37 5.92 2.55
C ILE A 152 19.02 5.24 1.33
N LEU A 153 18.78 3.94 1.12
CA LEU A 153 19.35 3.21 -0.02
C LEU A 153 18.50 3.32 -1.29
N SER A 154 17.45 4.14 -1.31
CA SER A 154 16.60 4.37 -2.48
C SER A 154 16.52 5.85 -2.84
N LYS A 155 16.58 6.17 -4.13
CA LYS A 155 16.33 7.54 -4.64
C LYS A 155 14.85 7.81 -4.89
N THR A 156 14.02 6.79 -4.85
CA THR A 156 12.60 6.88 -5.21
C THR A 156 11.74 6.44 -4.03
N ALA A 157 10.53 7.01 -3.98
CA ALA A 157 9.46 6.51 -3.13
C ALA A 157 9.21 5.00 -3.36
N PRO A 158 8.61 4.29 -2.38
CA PRO A 158 8.34 2.88 -2.56
C PRO A 158 7.39 2.65 -3.74
N SER A 159 7.63 1.59 -4.52
CA SER A 159 6.77 1.24 -5.65
C SER A 159 5.34 0.96 -5.17
N TRP A 160 5.22 0.30 -4.03
CA TRP A 160 3.99 0.01 -3.30
C TRP A 160 4.31 -0.05 -1.81
N TYR A 161 3.29 0.18 -0.98
CA TYR A 161 3.34 -0.11 0.44
C TYR A 161 2.00 -0.69 0.88
N LEU A 162 2.03 -1.59 1.84
CA LEU A 162 0.82 -2.13 2.45
C LEU A 162 0.97 -2.14 3.95
N LEU A 163 -0.17 -2.03 4.62
CA LEU A 163 -0.31 -2.15 6.06
C LEU A 163 -1.26 -3.29 6.34
N THR A 164 -0.79 -4.27 7.11
CA THR A 164 -1.61 -5.40 7.57
C THR A 164 -1.72 -5.38 9.08
N ILE A 165 -2.89 -5.75 9.58
CA ILE A 165 -3.15 -5.88 11.01
C ILE A 165 -2.57 -7.22 11.48
N VAL A 166 -1.83 -7.22 12.58
CA VAL A 166 -1.36 -8.45 13.23
C VAL A 166 -1.73 -8.42 14.72
N ASP A 167 -2.12 -9.57 15.25
CA ASP A 167 -2.47 -9.75 16.66
C ASP A 167 -1.23 -9.58 17.54
N ALA A 168 -1.36 -8.87 18.66
CA ALA A 168 -0.22 -8.58 19.53
C ALA A 168 0.38 -9.81 20.23
N SER A 169 -0.41 -10.87 20.41
CA SER A 169 0.00 -12.09 21.12
C SER A 169 0.62 -13.14 20.19
N THR A 170 0.07 -13.32 18.98
CA THR A 170 0.56 -14.32 18.03
C THR A 170 1.48 -13.76 16.95
N LEU A 171 1.42 -12.43 16.69
CA LEU A 171 2.03 -11.76 15.55
C LEU A 171 1.54 -12.30 14.18
N GLU A 172 0.40 -12.98 14.18
CA GLU A 172 -0.29 -13.47 12.98
C GLU A 172 -1.53 -12.61 12.69
N THR A 173 -2.19 -12.84 11.56
CA THR A 173 -3.45 -12.16 11.23
C THR A 173 -4.49 -12.43 12.35
N PRO A 174 -5.16 -11.39 12.89
CA PRO A 174 -6.18 -11.59 13.92
C PRO A 174 -7.32 -12.48 13.41
N ASN A 175 -7.95 -13.22 14.32
CA ASN A 175 -9.10 -14.06 14.00
C ASN A 175 -10.34 -13.19 13.73
N LEU A 176 -10.48 -12.76 12.48
CA LEU A 176 -11.58 -11.93 11.98
C LEU A 176 -12.41 -12.73 10.97
N PRO A 177 -13.67 -12.34 10.71
CA PRO A 177 -14.43 -12.88 9.61
C PRO A 177 -13.64 -12.77 8.30
N ASN A 178 -13.66 -13.81 7.46
CA ASN A 178 -12.91 -13.84 6.20
C ASN A 178 -13.17 -12.64 5.28
N SER A 179 -14.36 -12.04 5.36
CA SER A 179 -14.71 -10.84 4.58
C SER A 179 -14.10 -9.55 5.13
N ALA A 180 -13.60 -9.52 6.37
CA ALA A 180 -13.06 -8.33 7.00
C ALA A 180 -11.75 -7.88 6.33
N VAL A 181 -11.69 -6.61 5.94
CA VAL A 181 -10.53 -6.03 5.27
C VAL A 181 -9.35 -5.94 6.24
N ILE A 182 -8.25 -6.58 5.87
CA ILE A 182 -7.02 -6.64 6.67
C ILE A 182 -5.81 -6.03 5.96
N ILE A 183 -5.93 -5.72 4.65
CA ILE A 183 -4.88 -5.09 3.85
C ILE A 183 -5.28 -3.66 3.49
N TYR A 184 -4.42 -2.71 3.87
CA TYR A 184 -4.58 -1.27 3.66
C TYR A 184 -3.37 -0.65 2.94
N GLY A 185 -3.47 0.62 2.57
CA GLY A 185 -2.40 1.37 1.89
C GLY A 185 -2.54 1.37 0.37
N GLU A 186 -1.40 1.23 -0.32
CA GLU A 186 -1.32 1.12 -1.78
C GLU A 186 -0.64 -0.21 -2.16
N PRO A 187 -1.31 -1.35 -1.93
CA PRO A 187 -0.73 -2.67 -2.15
C PRO A 187 -0.43 -2.88 -3.64
N PRO A 188 0.50 -3.80 -3.96
CA PRO A 188 0.85 -4.05 -5.35
C PRO A 188 -0.32 -4.68 -6.11
N ILE A 189 -0.19 -4.75 -7.45
CA ILE A 189 -1.18 -5.43 -8.28
C ILE A 189 -1.34 -6.90 -7.88
N TYR A 190 -2.49 -7.47 -8.20
CA TYR A 190 -2.88 -8.82 -7.79
C TYR A 190 -1.82 -9.91 -8.09
N THR A 191 -1.23 -9.91 -9.29
CA THR A 191 -0.21 -10.89 -9.70
C THR A 191 1.08 -10.80 -8.88
N VAL A 192 1.36 -9.64 -8.29
CA VAL A 192 2.49 -9.46 -7.37
C VAL A 192 2.09 -9.94 -5.98
N LYS A 193 0.87 -9.63 -5.49
CA LYS A 193 0.35 -10.14 -4.21
C LYS A 193 0.43 -11.66 -4.12
N GLN A 194 -0.03 -12.38 -5.14
CA GLN A 194 0.07 -13.84 -5.20
C GLN A 194 1.50 -14.36 -5.07
N ARG A 195 2.45 -13.77 -5.81
CA ARG A 195 3.86 -14.19 -5.79
C ARG A 195 4.51 -13.94 -4.42
N LEU A 196 4.02 -12.95 -3.68
CA LEU A 196 4.50 -12.59 -2.35
C LEU A 196 3.76 -13.31 -1.23
N GLY A 197 2.80 -14.19 -1.55
CA GLY A 197 1.98 -14.87 -0.56
C GLY A 197 1.09 -13.93 0.26
N ILE A 198 0.70 -12.79 -0.31
CA ILE A 198 -0.19 -11.82 0.33
C ILE A 198 -1.62 -12.17 -0.04
N TYR A 199 -2.38 -12.64 0.95
CA TYR A 199 -3.77 -13.07 0.81
C TYR A 199 -4.66 -12.38 1.84
N GLY A 200 -5.94 -12.28 1.52
CA GLY A 200 -6.97 -11.69 2.39
C GLY A 200 -7.70 -10.53 1.72
N ALA A 201 -8.78 -10.11 2.38
CA ALA A 201 -9.59 -8.98 1.96
C ALA A 201 -8.80 -7.66 1.96
N ASP A 202 -8.91 -6.93 0.85
CA ASP A 202 -8.09 -5.75 0.54
C ASP A 202 -8.97 -4.55 0.19
N ILE A 203 -8.61 -3.37 0.71
CA ILE A 203 -9.28 -2.09 0.46
C ILE A 203 -9.01 -1.49 -0.93
N GLN A 204 -8.03 -2.02 -1.67
CA GLN A 204 -7.44 -1.45 -2.89
C GLN A 204 -8.47 -0.89 -3.90
N PHE A 205 -9.55 -1.61 -4.19
CA PHE A 205 -10.54 -1.17 -5.19
C PHE A 205 -11.29 0.06 -4.72
N LEU A 206 -11.70 0.08 -3.46
CA LEU A 206 -12.38 1.20 -2.85
C LEU A 206 -11.47 2.45 -2.83
N SER A 207 -10.21 2.28 -2.42
CA SER A 207 -9.21 3.35 -2.40
C SER A 207 -8.87 3.86 -3.81
N SER A 208 -8.78 2.99 -4.81
CA SER A 208 -8.47 3.37 -6.20
C SER A 208 -9.56 4.25 -6.85
N ARG A 209 -10.79 4.17 -6.35
CA ARG A 209 -11.93 4.97 -6.80
C ARG A 209 -12.14 6.24 -5.97
N GLY A 210 -11.27 6.51 -5.00
CA GLY A 210 -11.39 7.67 -4.11
C GLY A 210 -12.52 7.55 -3.07
N LEU A 211 -13.04 6.33 -2.85
CA LEU A 211 -14.12 6.07 -1.89
C LEU A 211 -13.59 5.75 -0.48
N PHE A 212 -12.28 5.58 -0.36
CA PHE A 212 -11.58 5.34 0.90
C PHE A 212 -10.20 6.01 0.88
N MET A 213 -9.80 6.56 2.03
CA MET A 213 -8.53 7.28 2.16
C MET A 213 -7.38 6.28 2.25
N LYS A 214 -6.40 6.41 1.36
CA LYS A 214 -5.26 5.46 1.25
C LYS A 214 -4.40 5.40 2.51
N ASN A 215 -4.34 6.49 3.27
CA ASN A 215 -3.58 6.58 4.51
C ASN A 215 -4.39 6.22 5.76
N LEU A 216 -5.60 5.68 5.61
CA LEU A 216 -6.43 5.26 6.74
C LEU A 216 -6.35 3.74 6.90
N VAL A 217 -6.15 3.27 8.13
CA VAL A 217 -6.23 1.85 8.51
C VAL A 217 -7.36 1.71 9.51
N VAL A 218 -8.24 0.72 9.32
CA VAL A 218 -9.30 0.42 10.28
C VAL A 218 -8.94 -0.87 11.01
N VAL A 219 -8.89 -0.81 12.33
CA VAL A 219 -8.46 -1.92 13.21
C VAL A 219 -9.62 -2.38 14.08
N PRO A 220 -9.66 -3.65 14.53
CA PRO A 220 -10.69 -4.11 15.46
C PRO A 220 -10.61 -3.33 16.78
N ALA A 221 -11.77 -2.91 17.27
CA ALA A 221 -11.89 -2.20 18.55
C ALA A 221 -11.57 -3.12 19.73
N ASP A 222 -11.06 -2.52 20.82
CA ASP A 222 -10.75 -3.16 22.10
C ASP A 222 -9.84 -4.40 21.98
N THR A 223 -9.09 -4.50 20.87
CA THR A 223 -8.23 -5.63 20.54
C THR A 223 -6.79 -5.14 20.40
N PRO A 224 -5.82 -5.71 21.16
CA PRO A 224 -4.43 -5.29 21.07
C PRO A 224 -3.80 -5.77 19.75
N ILE A 225 -3.39 -4.82 18.91
CA ILE A 225 -2.82 -5.12 17.58
C ILE A 225 -1.52 -4.36 17.31
N TYR A 226 -0.70 -4.89 16.41
CA TYR A 226 0.34 -4.13 15.73
C TYR A 226 -0.02 -3.94 14.26
N LEU A 227 0.64 -2.98 13.62
CA LEU A 227 0.60 -2.85 12.16
C LEU A 227 1.89 -3.39 11.58
N MET A 228 1.79 -4.35 10.66
CA MET A 228 2.92 -4.80 9.86
C MET A 228 2.92 -4.03 8.54
N ALA A 229 3.88 -3.13 8.36
CA ALA A 229 4.14 -2.47 7.09
C ALA A 229 5.06 -3.33 6.22
N LYS A 230 4.75 -3.43 4.93
CA LYS A 230 5.69 -3.94 3.91
C LYS A 230 5.80 -2.93 2.79
N MET A 231 7.02 -2.62 2.38
CA MET A 231 7.30 -1.58 1.38
C MET A 231 8.34 -2.08 0.40
N GLU A 232 8.14 -1.85 -0.90
CA GLU A 232 9.13 -2.21 -1.92
C GLU A 232 9.91 -0.99 -2.39
N PHE A 233 11.22 -0.99 -2.14
CA PHE A 233 12.15 0.02 -2.63
C PHE A 233 13.08 -0.56 -3.68
N ARG A 234 13.53 0.30 -4.60
CA ARG A 234 14.68 -0.03 -5.46
C ARG A 234 15.95 0.38 -4.72
N ASN A 235 16.79 -0.59 -4.39
CA ASN A 235 18.08 -0.33 -3.76
C ASN A 235 19.08 0.15 -4.83
N GLU A 236 19.63 1.35 -4.64
CA GLU A 236 20.54 2.00 -5.60
C GLU A 236 21.92 1.35 -5.66
N ARG A 237 22.33 0.65 -4.60
CA ARG A 237 23.64 -0.03 -4.57
C ARG A 237 23.59 -1.36 -5.31
N THR A 238 22.51 -2.12 -5.14
CA THR A 238 22.36 -3.45 -5.73
C THR A 238 21.57 -3.43 -7.04
N MET A 239 20.86 -2.33 -7.32
CA MET A 239 19.90 -2.17 -8.42
C MET A 239 18.72 -3.16 -8.35
N ARG A 240 18.53 -3.83 -7.22
CA ARG A 240 17.45 -4.81 -6.99
C ARG A 240 16.27 -4.17 -6.25
N LYS A 241 15.11 -4.79 -6.40
CA LYS A 241 13.92 -4.48 -5.61
C LYS A 241 14.00 -5.24 -4.29
N GLU A 242 13.84 -4.52 -3.20
CA GLU A 242 13.91 -5.05 -1.84
C GLU A 242 12.59 -4.74 -1.12
N ILE A 243 12.05 -5.74 -0.43
CA ILE A 243 10.84 -5.61 0.37
C ILE A 243 11.28 -5.47 1.82
N LEU A 244 10.96 -4.34 2.42
CA LEU A 244 11.32 -4.01 3.80
C LEU A 244 10.08 -4.18 4.69
N PRO A 245 10.07 -5.16 5.61
CA PRO A 245 9.03 -5.29 6.61
C PRO A 245 9.33 -4.41 7.84
N VAL A 246 8.30 -3.82 8.43
CA VAL A 246 8.39 -3.03 9.66
C VAL A 246 7.20 -3.33 10.56
N LEU A 247 7.48 -3.76 11.79
CA LEU A 247 6.46 -3.84 12.83
C LEU A 247 6.30 -2.46 13.47
N ILE A 248 5.11 -1.89 13.37
CA ILE A 248 4.74 -0.58 13.89
C ILE A 248 3.99 -0.76 15.20
N SER A 249 4.45 -0.05 16.23
CA SER A 249 3.87 -0.05 17.57
C SER A 249 3.46 1.36 18.00
N PHE A 250 2.47 1.43 18.88
CA PHE A 250 2.08 2.68 19.52
C PHE A 250 2.87 2.87 20.80
N ARG A 251 3.85 3.77 20.75
CA ARG A 251 4.72 4.09 21.88
C ARG A 251 5.38 2.86 22.55
N GLY A 252 5.77 1.87 21.74
CA GLY A 252 6.36 0.62 22.23
C GLY A 252 5.37 -0.44 22.69
N SER A 253 4.07 -0.17 22.57
CA SER A 253 2.98 -1.08 22.93
C SER A 253 2.05 -1.34 21.74
N PRO A 254 1.21 -2.39 21.78
CA PRO A 254 0.15 -2.56 20.79
C PRO A 254 -0.82 -1.38 20.76
N PHE A 255 -1.42 -1.13 19.60
CA PHE A 255 -2.59 -0.26 19.51
C PHE A 255 -3.77 -0.96 20.20
N THR A 256 -4.51 -0.22 21.04
CA THR A 256 -5.77 -0.67 21.62
C THR A 256 -6.71 0.53 21.63
N LEU A 257 -7.66 0.53 20.70
CA LEU A 257 -8.53 1.68 20.42
C LEU A 257 -9.98 1.27 20.64
N LYS A 258 -10.81 2.19 21.13
CA LYS A 258 -12.24 1.95 21.31
C LYS A 258 -13.00 2.07 19.99
N LYS A 259 -14.19 1.47 19.93
CA LYS A 259 -15.07 1.59 18.76
C LYS A 259 -15.30 3.06 18.39
N GLY A 260 -15.09 3.40 17.11
CA GLY A 260 -15.25 4.76 16.58
C GLY A 260 -14.15 5.75 16.98
N GLU A 261 -13.12 5.31 17.70
CA GLU A 261 -11.95 6.14 18.01
C GLU A 261 -11.10 6.36 16.74
N CYS A 262 -10.47 7.54 16.65
CA CYS A 262 -9.56 7.85 15.57
C CYS A 262 -8.29 8.50 16.13
N ILE A 263 -7.13 7.97 15.75
CA ILE A 263 -5.83 8.54 16.10
C ILE A 263 -5.01 8.83 14.84
N SER A 264 -4.11 9.80 14.92
CA SER A 264 -3.08 10.03 13.91
C SER A 264 -1.76 9.42 14.37
N PHE A 265 -1.06 8.75 13.47
CA PHE A 265 0.19 8.07 13.78
C PHE A 265 1.24 8.25 12.67
N ASP A 266 2.42 8.73 13.04
CA ASP A 266 3.53 8.93 12.11
C ASP A 266 4.47 7.71 12.07
N ILE A 267 4.56 7.08 10.90
CA ILE A 267 5.39 5.90 10.66
C ILE A 267 6.84 6.28 10.29
N ARG A 268 7.17 7.56 10.04
CA ARG A 268 8.53 7.98 9.66
C ARG A 268 9.56 7.52 10.67
N GLY A 269 9.28 7.59 11.98
CA GLY A 269 10.21 7.08 12.99
C GLY A 269 10.55 5.60 12.81
N HIS A 270 9.56 4.78 12.47
CA HIS A 270 9.75 3.35 12.22
C HIS A 270 10.46 3.08 10.88
N VAL A 271 10.19 3.90 9.86
CA VAL A 271 10.84 3.78 8.54
C VAL A 271 12.29 4.30 8.55
N TYR A 272 12.58 5.39 9.27
CA TYR A 272 13.93 5.94 9.40
C TYR A 272 14.83 4.99 10.17
N LYS A 273 14.28 4.23 11.13
CA LYS A 273 14.99 3.13 11.78
C LYS A 273 15.55 2.11 10.77
N LEU A 274 14.77 1.73 9.75
CA LEU A 274 15.28 0.84 8.69
C LEU A 274 16.50 1.44 7.97
N SER A 275 16.49 2.76 7.77
CA SER A 275 17.62 3.47 7.13
C SER A 275 18.85 3.46 8.04
N THR A 276 18.66 3.70 9.34
CA THR A 276 19.73 3.61 10.34
C THR A 276 20.33 2.19 10.41
N ASP A 277 19.47 1.17 10.47
CA ASP A 277 19.89 -0.24 10.48
C ASP A 277 20.66 -0.61 9.20
N ALA A 278 20.24 -0.09 8.05
CA ALA A 278 20.91 -0.31 6.78
C ALA A 278 22.33 0.31 6.75
N ILE A 279 22.50 1.55 7.24
CA ILE A 279 23.83 2.17 7.34
C ILE A 279 24.68 1.40 8.34
N GLU A 280 24.14 0.93 9.46
CA GLU A 280 24.89 0.16 10.44
C GLU A 280 25.45 -1.14 9.83
N VAL A 281 24.62 -1.88 9.09
CA VAL A 281 25.06 -3.09 8.37
C VAL A 281 26.18 -2.77 7.38
N LEU A 282 26.03 -1.70 6.60
CA LEU A 282 27.06 -1.24 5.66
C LEU A 282 28.34 -0.79 6.38
N SER A 283 28.22 -0.15 7.54
CA SER A 283 29.34 0.33 8.34
C SER A 283 30.19 -0.82 8.86
N ARG A 284 29.56 -1.93 9.29
CA ARG A 284 30.28 -3.17 9.67
C ARG A 284 31.07 -3.77 8.50
N ASP A 285 30.57 -3.64 7.27
CA ASP A 285 31.28 -4.11 6.08
C ASP A 285 32.49 -3.23 5.75
N LEU A 286 32.34 -1.90 5.82
CA LEU A 286 33.43 -0.96 5.60
C LEU A 286 34.55 -1.11 6.65
N GLU A 287 34.19 -1.30 7.92
CA GLU A 287 35.15 -1.55 9.00
C GLU A 287 36.03 -2.78 8.68
N ARG A 288 35.42 -3.87 8.19
CA ARG A 288 36.17 -5.06 7.75
C ARG A 288 37.13 -4.74 6.59
N ARG A 289 36.71 -3.89 5.66
CA ARG A 289 37.53 -3.47 4.53
C ARG A 289 38.69 -2.56 4.95
N PHE A 290 38.53 -1.76 6.01
CA PHE A 290 39.64 -0.99 6.59
C PHE A 290 40.69 -1.91 7.19
N VAL A 291 40.28 -2.89 8.01
CA VAL A 291 41.21 -3.88 8.59
C VAL A 291 41.99 -4.58 7.48
N GLN A 292 41.32 -5.04 6.44
CA GLN A 292 41.98 -5.69 5.30
C GLN A 292 42.99 -4.77 4.61
N ALA A 293 42.66 -3.49 4.42
CA ALA A 293 43.57 -2.54 3.79
C ALA A 293 44.78 -2.22 4.69
N GLU A 294 44.62 -2.18 6.01
CA GLU A 294 45.75 -2.05 6.95
C GLU A 294 46.68 -3.26 6.89
N GLU A 295 46.13 -4.47 6.77
CA GLU A 295 46.91 -5.71 6.54
C GLU A 295 47.66 -5.68 5.19
N GLU A 296 47.07 -5.03 4.17
CA GLU A 296 47.71 -4.77 2.87
C GLU A 296 48.79 -3.67 2.95
N GLY A 297 48.93 -2.98 4.10
CA GLY A 297 49.94 -1.95 4.34
C GLY A 297 49.48 -0.51 4.13
N PHE A 298 48.17 -0.27 3.94
CA PHE A 298 47.63 1.09 3.88
C PHE A 298 47.57 1.73 5.27
N TYR A 299 47.92 3.01 5.38
CA TYR A 299 47.70 3.80 6.58
C TYR A 299 46.37 4.54 6.48
N LEU A 300 45.42 4.26 7.39
CA LEU A 300 44.03 4.72 7.34
C LEU A 300 43.60 5.57 8.56
N GLY A 301 44.55 6.24 9.23
CA GLY A 301 44.27 6.97 10.46
C GLY A 301 43.17 8.03 10.31
N ALA A 302 43.26 8.85 9.26
CA ALA A 302 42.28 9.89 8.98
C ALA A 302 40.91 9.31 8.56
N GLU A 303 40.91 8.25 7.76
CA GLU A 303 39.69 7.55 7.34
C GLU A 303 38.95 6.90 8.52
N ARG A 304 39.68 6.34 9.49
CA ARG A 304 39.11 5.78 10.72
C ARG A 304 38.52 6.86 11.64
N GLU A 305 39.18 8.00 11.75
CA GLU A 305 38.67 9.15 12.51
C GLU A 305 37.37 9.67 11.87
N ASP A 306 37.37 9.94 10.56
CA ASP A 306 36.17 10.34 9.80
C ASP A 306 35.04 9.30 9.94
N PHE A 307 35.36 8.01 9.89
CA PHE A 307 34.37 6.93 10.04
C PHE A 307 33.71 6.94 11.43
N ARG A 308 34.52 7.03 12.49
CA ARG A 308 34.00 7.06 13.87
C ARG A 308 33.17 8.32 14.10
N ASP A 309 33.69 9.48 13.72
CA ASP A 309 33.15 10.76 14.15
C ASP A 309 32.00 11.24 13.27
N ARG A 310 31.96 10.85 11.98
CA ARG A 310 30.92 11.29 11.03
C ARG A 310 29.93 10.21 10.61
N VAL A 311 30.30 8.94 10.67
CA VAL A 311 29.40 7.83 10.31
C VAL A 311 28.80 7.22 11.55
N LEU A 312 29.63 6.63 12.44
CA LEU A 312 29.13 5.91 13.61
C LEU A 312 28.43 6.84 14.60
N SER A 313 29.03 7.99 14.92
CA SER A 313 28.43 8.99 15.81
C SER A 313 27.05 9.48 15.34
N ASN A 314 26.91 9.76 14.04
CA ASN A 314 25.64 10.20 13.46
C ASN A 314 24.59 9.08 13.45
N VAL A 315 25.00 7.83 13.16
CA VAL A 315 24.10 6.66 13.25
C VAL A 315 23.58 6.48 14.67
N GLU A 316 24.44 6.57 15.68
CA GLU A 316 24.03 6.45 17.09
C GLU A 316 23.14 7.63 17.52
N SER A 317 23.47 8.86 17.11
CA SER A 317 22.64 10.04 17.36
C SER A 317 21.23 9.89 16.76
N ALA A 318 21.13 9.36 15.54
CA ALA A 318 19.84 9.05 14.92
C ALA A 318 19.07 7.98 15.72
N LYS A 319 19.71 6.90 16.19
CA LYS A 319 19.03 5.86 16.99
C LYS A 319 18.43 6.41 18.27
N HIS A 320 19.12 7.32 18.96
CA HIS A 320 18.62 7.93 20.19
C HIS A 320 17.33 8.72 19.99
N LEU A 321 17.10 9.25 18.77
CA LEU A 321 15.92 10.01 18.40
C LEU A 321 14.79 9.13 17.83
N LEU A 322 15.00 7.82 17.68
CA LEU A 322 14.05 6.90 17.04
C LEU A 322 13.53 5.82 17.99
N PRO A 323 12.40 5.17 17.68
CA PRO A 323 11.93 4.00 18.42
C PRO A 323 12.95 2.85 18.36
N PRO A 324 13.17 2.09 19.46
CA PRO A 324 12.41 2.10 20.71
C PRO A 324 12.94 3.05 21.79
N ILE A 325 13.99 3.85 21.52
CA ILE A 325 14.57 4.75 22.54
C ILE A 325 13.67 5.97 22.70
N ASN A 326 13.33 6.63 21.60
CA ASN A 326 12.32 7.67 21.55
C ASN A 326 11.05 7.14 20.89
N PHE A 327 10.04 6.85 21.70
CA PHE A 327 8.77 6.30 21.25
C PHE A 327 7.85 7.28 20.53
N ASN A 328 8.11 8.58 20.65
CA ASN A 328 7.26 9.63 20.07
C ASN A 328 8.12 10.79 19.55
N PRO A 329 8.91 10.56 18.49
CA PRO A 329 9.76 11.58 17.90
C PRO A 329 8.91 12.74 17.37
N THR A 330 9.36 13.96 17.65
CA THR A 330 8.75 15.18 17.09
C THR A 330 9.14 15.36 15.63
N ASP A 331 8.45 16.24 14.91
CA ASP A 331 8.83 16.58 13.53
C ASP A 331 10.28 17.08 13.43
N SER A 332 10.71 17.89 14.40
CA SER A 332 12.09 18.37 14.47
C SER A 332 13.09 17.23 14.69
N ASP A 333 12.74 16.23 15.50
CA ASP A 333 13.59 15.05 15.71
C ASP A 333 13.70 14.25 14.41
N LEU A 334 12.58 14.04 13.71
CA LEU A 334 12.54 13.32 12.44
C LEU A 334 13.33 14.03 11.34
N ASP A 335 13.23 15.36 11.25
CA ASP A 335 14.00 16.17 10.31
C ASP A 335 15.51 16.11 10.63
N ALA A 336 15.89 16.19 11.91
CA ALA A 336 17.28 16.05 12.34
C ALA A 336 17.82 14.65 12.00
N VAL A 337 17.05 13.59 12.33
CA VAL A 337 17.38 12.20 11.98
C VAL A 337 17.66 12.07 10.50
N ARG A 338 16.79 12.59 9.63
CA ARG A 338 16.98 12.45 8.19
C ARG A 338 18.14 13.31 7.68
N PHE A 339 18.03 14.63 7.82
CA PHE A 339 18.85 15.57 7.08
C PHE A 339 20.20 15.86 7.75
N GLN A 340 20.28 15.77 9.07
CA GLN A 340 21.52 16.03 9.82
C GLN A 340 22.30 14.75 10.10
N PHE A 341 21.62 13.64 10.40
CA PHE A 341 22.30 12.42 10.84
C PHE A 341 22.43 11.36 9.74
N ILE A 342 21.31 10.83 9.22
CA ILE A 342 21.33 9.66 8.32
C ILE A 342 21.88 10.01 6.94
N GLU A 343 21.42 11.11 6.32
CA GLU A 343 21.93 11.53 5.00
C GLU A 343 23.42 11.92 5.07
N GLU A 344 23.84 12.61 6.13
CA GLU A 344 25.26 12.95 6.34
C GLU A 344 26.12 11.70 6.59
N ALA A 345 25.66 10.78 7.43
CA ALA A 345 26.36 9.52 7.69
C ALA A 345 26.54 8.72 6.39
N TYR A 346 25.50 8.61 5.58
CA TYR A 346 25.57 7.89 4.31
C TYR A 346 26.47 8.58 3.28
N PHE A 347 26.45 9.92 3.22
CA PHE A 347 27.35 10.68 2.36
C PHE A 347 28.83 10.44 2.73
N ASN A 348 29.17 10.58 4.02
CA ASN A 348 30.54 10.35 4.50
C ASN A 348 30.96 8.89 4.32
N PHE A 349 30.05 7.93 4.57
CA PHE A 349 30.28 6.52 4.28
C PHE A 349 30.66 6.29 2.81
N ARG A 350 29.92 6.86 1.86
CA ARG A 350 30.21 6.75 0.42
C ARG A 350 31.55 7.39 0.05
N LEU A 351 31.90 8.50 0.68
CA LEU A 351 33.19 9.16 0.48
C LEU A 351 34.35 8.27 0.92
N LEU A 352 34.23 7.63 2.10
CA LEU A 352 35.23 6.71 2.64
C LEU A 352 35.37 5.45 1.76
N GLU A 353 34.27 4.87 1.30
CA GLU A 353 34.31 3.76 0.34
C GLU A 353 35.09 4.11 -0.92
N ASN A 354 34.83 5.30 -1.48
CA ASN A 354 35.50 5.78 -2.69
C ASN A 354 37.00 6.04 -2.43
N ARG A 355 37.36 6.69 -1.32
CA ARG A 355 38.76 6.92 -0.95
C ARG A 355 39.54 5.60 -0.86
N LEU A 356 38.98 4.60 -0.20
CA LEU A 356 39.62 3.28 -0.07
C LEU A 356 39.84 2.61 -1.43
N VAL A 357 38.87 2.71 -2.35
CA VAL A 357 39.00 2.20 -3.72
C VAL A 357 40.08 2.97 -4.49
N THR A 358 40.10 4.31 -4.39
CA THR A 358 41.11 5.15 -5.05
C THR A 358 42.52 4.84 -4.54
N MET A 359 42.70 4.68 -3.23
CA MET A 359 43.99 4.30 -2.64
C MET A 359 44.52 2.99 -3.22
N ARG A 360 43.65 1.96 -3.33
CA ARG A 360 44.02 0.67 -3.93
C ARG A 360 44.36 0.78 -5.40
N ILE A 361 43.59 1.53 -6.19
CA ILE A 361 43.86 1.73 -7.63
C ILE A 361 45.20 2.45 -7.83
N LEU A 362 45.48 3.49 -7.03
CA LEU A 362 46.75 4.21 -7.10
C LEU A 362 47.93 3.32 -6.71
N ALA A 363 47.79 2.53 -5.65
CA ALA A 363 48.82 1.58 -5.24
C ALA A 363 49.11 0.54 -6.32
N GLN A 364 48.06 -0.03 -6.94
CA GLN A 364 48.20 -0.99 -8.03
C GLN A 364 48.84 -0.36 -9.28
N SER A 365 48.47 0.88 -9.62
CA SER A 365 49.08 1.61 -10.72
C SER A 365 50.57 1.86 -10.45
N HIS A 366 50.92 2.37 -9.28
CA HIS A 366 52.30 2.63 -8.90
C HIS A 366 53.14 1.34 -8.86
N SER A 367 52.63 0.24 -8.29
CA SER A 367 53.35 -1.04 -8.29
C SER A 367 53.60 -1.59 -9.70
N THR A 368 52.75 -1.25 -10.68
CA THR A 368 52.91 -1.69 -12.07
C THR A 368 53.90 -0.82 -12.84
N PHE A 369 53.77 0.51 -12.74
CA PHE A 369 54.51 1.44 -13.60
C PHE A 369 55.84 1.92 -13.01
N TYR A 370 55.93 2.08 -11.69
CA TYR A 370 57.11 2.69 -11.08
C TYR A 370 58.35 1.81 -11.19
N PRO A 371 58.28 0.46 -11.01
CA PRO A 371 59.46 -0.38 -11.20
C PRO A 371 60.04 -0.27 -12.61
N LEU A 372 59.20 -0.23 -13.64
CA LEU A 372 59.62 -0.03 -15.03
C LEU A 372 60.25 1.35 -15.25
N PHE A 373 59.61 2.41 -14.73
CA PHE A 373 60.13 3.77 -14.82
C PHE A 373 61.51 3.89 -14.15
N PHE A 374 61.63 3.42 -12.92
CA PHE A 374 62.91 3.43 -12.21
C PHE A 374 63.94 2.55 -12.91
N ALA A 375 63.59 1.37 -13.42
CA ALA A 375 64.52 0.50 -14.14
C ALA A 375 65.08 1.17 -15.41
N VAL A 376 64.23 1.82 -16.21
CA VAL A 376 64.68 2.55 -17.41
C VAL A 376 65.64 3.69 -17.03
N PHE A 377 65.30 4.49 -16.01
CA PHE A 377 66.16 5.59 -15.57
C PHE A 377 67.45 5.12 -14.87
N SER A 378 67.43 3.96 -14.21
CA SER A 378 68.63 3.37 -13.58
C SER A 378 69.64 2.82 -14.60
N VAL A 379 69.19 2.50 -15.82
CA VAL A 379 70.04 2.03 -16.93
C VAL A 379 70.51 3.18 -17.82
N ALA A 380 69.82 4.33 -17.79
CA ALA A 380 70.11 5.51 -18.60
C ALA A 380 71.08 6.52 -17.93
N VAL A 381 71.54 6.24 -16.71
CA VAL A 381 72.61 6.95 -15.98
C VAL A 381 73.78 5.99 -15.83
#